data_AF-A0A4R1YTH1-F1
#
_entry.id   AF-A0A4R1YTH1-F1
#
_cell.length_a   1.000
_cell.length_b   1.000
_cell.length_c   1.000
_cell.angle_alpha   90.00
_cell.angle_beta   90.00
_cell.angle_gamma   90.00
#
_symmetry.space_group_name_H-M   'P 1'
#
loop_
_entity.id
_entity.type
_entity.pdbx_description
1 polymer ?
#
loop_
_entity_poly.entity_id
_entity_poly.type
_entity_poly.pdbx_seq_one_letter_code
_entity_poly.pdbx_strand_id
1 'polypeptide(L)'
;MAARGSWEDLSARLISGAAMAVVGVVLIALGGIWFAMLAAAVSGLMVWELGRMIAPQDRRGPVALGLLSGGAVLAAWALPGIYALPLLAAPALVGAGQMPRDRVIYGVYALAILVAGYGLASFRVDYGMVWLIWLVLVVIATDVAGYFAGRFIGGPKFWPRVSPKKTWSGTVAGWVSAALIGAIFLTFTNAGRDLPWISVALSFASQMGDVAESALKRRMGVKDSSSLLPGHGGLLDRFDGLLGAALLMLLVAQIVYVPEVRF
;
A
#
# COMPACT_ATOMS: atom_id res chain seq x y z
N MET A 1 1.32 38.07 -5.22
CA MET A 1 1.19 37.47 -3.87
C MET A 1 2.03 36.21 -3.84
N ALA A 2 3.27 36.32 -3.36
CA ALA A 2 4.23 35.25 -3.26
C ALA A 2 4.64 35.05 -1.79
N ALA A 3 5.00 33.80 -1.45
CA ALA A 3 5.81 33.40 -0.30
C ALA A 3 5.18 33.41 1.13
N ARG A 4 4.12 32.64 1.36
CA ARG A 4 3.76 32.12 2.71
C ARG A 4 3.58 30.59 2.79
N GLY A 5 4.04 29.82 1.79
CA GLY A 5 3.63 28.42 1.63
C GLY A 5 4.74 27.36 1.58
N SER A 6 5.91 27.54 2.21
CA SER A 6 6.99 26.52 2.10
C SER A 6 7.41 25.84 3.40
N TRP A 7 7.24 26.48 4.56
CA TRP A 7 7.73 25.94 5.83
C TRP A 7 6.63 25.29 6.67
N GLU A 8 5.44 25.89 6.75
CA GLU A 8 4.26 25.29 7.42
C GLU A 8 3.77 24.05 6.67
N ASP A 9 3.81 24.08 5.33
CA ASP A 9 3.49 22.90 4.50
C ASP A 9 4.53 21.78 4.67
N LEU A 10 5.81 22.13 4.86
CA LEU A 10 6.87 21.15 5.07
C LEU A 10 6.81 20.55 6.47
N SER A 11 6.55 21.35 7.51
CA SER A 11 6.43 20.88 8.88
C SER A 11 5.18 20.01 9.05
N ALA A 12 4.04 20.39 8.48
CA ALA A 12 2.84 19.57 8.47
C ALA A 12 3.08 18.22 7.79
N ARG A 13 3.83 18.21 6.68
CA ARG A 13 4.25 16.97 6.01
C ARG A 13 5.24 16.13 6.82
N LEU A 14 6.17 16.75 7.52
CA LEU A 14 7.10 15.98 8.33
C LEU A 14 6.38 15.33 9.53
N ILE A 15 5.50 16.08 10.17
CA ILE A 15 4.78 15.65 11.38
C ILE A 15 3.81 14.52 11.06
N SER A 16 2.97 14.66 10.03
CA SER A 16 1.98 13.62 9.72
C SER A 16 2.64 12.35 9.15
N GLY A 17 3.73 12.46 8.39
CA GLY A 17 4.50 11.30 7.94
C GLY A 17 5.18 10.58 9.11
N ALA A 18 5.80 11.32 10.04
CA ALA A 18 6.39 10.75 11.25
C ALA A 18 5.32 10.11 12.15
N ALA A 19 4.16 10.74 12.33
CA ALA A 19 3.06 10.19 13.11
C ALA A 19 2.56 8.86 12.51
N MET A 20 2.37 8.80 11.19
CA MET A 20 1.99 7.56 10.51
C MET A 20 3.04 6.45 10.70
N ALA A 21 4.33 6.78 10.57
CA ALA A 21 5.41 5.82 10.76
C ALA A 21 5.45 5.30 12.21
N VAL A 22 5.34 6.19 13.20
CA VAL A 22 5.33 5.83 14.63
C VAL A 22 4.12 4.95 14.95
N VAL A 23 2.92 5.37 14.54
CA VAL A 23 1.69 4.58 14.75
C VAL A 23 1.80 3.21 14.08
N GLY A 24 2.30 3.17 12.85
CA GLY A 24 2.54 1.93 12.11
C GLY A 24 3.49 1.00 12.86
N VAL A 25 4.68 1.48 13.24
CA VAL A 25 5.68 0.67 13.96
C VAL A 25 5.16 0.18 15.31
N VAL A 26 4.49 1.03 16.08
CA VAL A 26 3.92 0.65 17.38
C VAL A 26 2.86 -0.44 17.21
N LEU A 27 1.93 -0.30 16.26
CA LEU A 27 0.88 -1.29 16.06
C LEU A 27 1.41 -2.58 15.43
N ILE A 28 2.44 -2.51 14.59
CA ILE A 28 3.20 -3.67 14.12
C ILE A 28 3.87 -4.41 15.28
N ALA A 29 4.46 -3.67 16.23
CA ALA A 29 5.08 -4.25 17.41
C ALA A 29 4.05 -4.95 18.31
N LEU A 30 2.91 -4.30 18.57
CA LEU A 30 1.81 -4.90 19.35
C LEU A 30 1.21 -6.15 18.67
N GLY A 31 1.11 -6.16 17.34
CA GLY A 31 0.61 -7.31 16.58
C GLY A 31 -0.84 -7.69 16.91
N GLY A 32 -1.24 -8.91 16.52
CA GLY A 32 -2.56 -9.47 16.82
C GLY A 32 -3.72 -8.54 16.41
N ILE A 33 -4.68 -8.37 17.31
CA ILE A 33 -5.87 -7.54 17.07
C ILE A 33 -5.52 -6.07 16.83
N TRP A 34 -4.45 -5.55 17.44
CA TRP A 34 -4.06 -4.14 17.30
C TRP A 34 -3.63 -3.83 15.87
N PHE A 35 -2.82 -4.70 15.28
CA PHE A 35 -2.42 -4.56 13.88
C PHE A 35 -3.58 -4.87 12.92
N ALA A 36 -4.43 -5.86 13.23
CA ALA A 36 -5.61 -6.15 12.43
C ALA A 36 -6.60 -4.97 12.38
N MET A 37 -6.82 -4.29 13.51
CA MET A 37 -7.63 -3.05 13.55
C MET A 37 -7.02 -1.93 12.72
N LEU A 38 -5.69 -1.77 12.73
CA LEU A 38 -5.02 -0.81 11.85
C LEU A 38 -5.26 -1.16 10.37
N ALA A 39 -5.00 -2.40 9.98
CA ALA A 39 -5.14 -2.85 8.59
C ALA A 39 -6.59 -2.68 8.10
N ALA A 40 -7.56 -2.99 8.95
CA ALA A 40 -8.98 -2.80 8.66
C ALA A 40 -9.37 -1.32 8.53
N ALA A 41 -8.91 -0.46 9.45
CA ALA A 41 -9.18 0.98 9.39
C ALA A 41 -8.58 1.60 8.13
N VAL A 42 -7.32 1.28 7.82
CA VAL A 42 -6.64 1.76 6.60
C VAL A 42 -7.35 1.28 5.34
N SER A 43 -7.73 -0.01 5.28
CA SER A 43 -8.48 -0.57 4.14
C SER A 43 -9.84 0.10 3.95
N GLY A 44 -10.58 0.30 5.03
CA GLY A 44 -11.88 0.99 5.00
C GLY A 44 -11.76 2.44 4.53
N LEU A 45 -10.75 3.17 5.01
CA LEU A 45 -10.47 4.54 4.57
C LEU A 45 -10.07 4.58 3.08
N MET A 46 -9.23 3.66 2.61
CA MET A 46 -8.85 3.59 1.19
C MET A 46 -10.05 3.27 0.29
N VAL A 47 -10.96 2.38 0.71
CA VAL A 47 -12.21 2.11 -0.04
C VAL A 47 -13.15 3.32 -0.02
N TRP A 48 -13.24 4.05 1.09
CA TRP A 48 -13.97 5.31 1.16
C TRP A 48 -13.41 6.34 0.17
N GLU A 49 -12.08 6.50 0.08
CA GLU A 49 -11.44 7.39 -0.89
C GLU A 49 -11.73 6.97 -2.33
N LEU A 50 -11.62 5.66 -2.62
CA LEU A 50 -11.95 5.10 -3.93
C LEU A 50 -13.39 5.43 -4.35
N GLY A 51 -14.35 5.22 -3.45
CA GLY A 51 -15.76 5.55 -3.70
C GLY A 51 -15.97 7.06 -3.92
N ARG A 52 -15.32 7.91 -3.12
CA ARG A 52 -15.39 9.38 -3.25
C ARG A 52 -14.80 9.89 -4.57
N MET A 53 -13.73 9.27 -5.07
CA MET A 53 -13.14 9.62 -6.36
C MET A 53 -14.06 9.28 -7.54
N ILE A 54 -14.70 8.10 -7.50
CA ILE A 54 -15.54 7.61 -8.61
C ILE A 54 -16.91 8.30 -8.62
N ALA A 55 -17.51 8.46 -7.44
CA ALA A 55 -18.85 9.01 -7.23
C ALA A 55 -18.83 10.25 -6.31
N PRO A 56 -18.24 11.38 -6.73
CA PRO A 56 -18.07 12.56 -5.86
C PRO A 56 -19.38 13.22 -5.41
N GLN A 57 -20.47 13.00 -6.16
CA GLN A 57 -21.82 13.48 -5.86
C GLN A 57 -22.44 12.75 -4.65
N ASP A 58 -22.03 11.50 -4.40
CA ASP A 58 -22.52 10.71 -3.27
C ASP A 58 -21.64 10.94 -2.04
N ARG A 59 -22.27 11.38 -0.95
CA ARG A 59 -21.59 11.62 0.34
C ARG A 59 -21.76 10.48 1.32
N ARG A 60 -22.79 9.64 1.19
CA ARG A 60 -23.14 8.62 2.18
C ARG A 60 -22.69 7.23 1.75
N GLY A 61 -22.83 6.88 0.47
CA GLY A 61 -22.44 5.56 -0.05
C GLY A 61 -20.98 5.21 0.25
N PRO A 62 -19.99 6.06 -0.09
CA PRO A 62 -18.58 5.78 0.21
C PRO A 62 -18.28 5.57 1.70
N VAL A 63 -18.99 6.27 2.60
CA VAL A 63 -18.80 6.11 4.06
C VAL A 63 -19.30 4.74 4.51
N ALA A 64 -20.50 4.36 4.08
CA ALA A 64 -21.04 3.02 4.37
C ALA A 64 -20.13 1.92 3.80
N LEU A 65 -19.66 2.08 2.55
CA LEU A 65 -18.75 1.13 1.91
C LEU A 65 -17.41 1.03 2.63
N GLY A 66 -16.84 2.15 3.10
CA GLY A 66 -15.61 2.14 3.90
C GLY A 66 -15.77 1.41 5.22
N LEU A 67 -16.85 1.68 5.96
CA LEU A 67 -17.15 0.98 7.22
C LEU A 67 -17.39 -0.52 7.02
N LEU A 68 -18.19 -0.88 6.00
CA LEU A 68 -18.43 -2.28 5.62
C LEU A 68 -17.13 -3.00 5.25
N SER A 69 -16.25 -2.31 4.52
CA SER A 69 -14.96 -2.84 4.09
C SER A 69 -13.99 -3.07 5.26
N GLY A 70 -13.89 -2.11 6.18
CA GLY A 70 -13.09 -2.30 7.40
C GLY A 70 -13.64 -3.42 8.28
N GLY A 71 -14.96 -3.49 8.46
CA GLY A 71 -15.62 -4.59 9.17
C GLY A 71 -15.38 -5.95 8.51
N ALA A 72 -15.41 -6.01 7.18
CA ALA A 72 -15.13 -7.23 6.42
C ALA A 72 -13.69 -7.72 6.59
N VAL A 73 -12.70 -6.82 6.63
CA VAL A 73 -11.29 -7.20 6.90
C VAL A 73 -11.15 -7.77 8.31
N LEU A 74 -11.75 -7.15 9.32
CA LEU A 74 -11.72 -7.69 10.70
C LEU A 74 -12.42 -9.04 10.79
N ALA A 75 -13.60 -9.17 10.17
CA ALA A 75 -14.35 -10.42 10.17
C ALA A 75 -13.57 -11.54 9.45
N ALA A 76 -12.97 -11.24 8.30
CA ALA A 76 -12.14 -12.18 7.56
C ALA A 76 -10.91 -12.62 8.36
N TRP A 77 -10.29 -11.71 9.12
CA TRP A 77 -9.15 -12.01 9.99
C TRP A 77 -9.56 -12.85 11.22
N ALA A 78 -10.74 -12.62 11.79
CA ALA A 78 -11.20 -13.31 12.99
C ALA A 78 -11.85 -14.69 12.72
N LEU A 79 -12.37 -14.92 11.51
CA LEU A 79 -13.06 -16.15 11.14
C LEU A 79 -12.12 -17.14 10.41
N PRO A 80 -12.48 -18.44 10.33
CA PRO A 80 -11.72 -19.40 9.55
C PRO A 80 -11.49 -18.94 8.11
N GLY A 81 -10.28 -19.17 7.60
CA GLY A 81 -9.81 -18.62 6.31
C GLY A 81 -10.69 -18.97 5.09
N ILE A 82 -11.50 -20.03 5.16
CA ILE A 82 -12.48 -20.36 4.11
C ILE A 82 -13.50 -19.24 3.87
N TYR A 83 -13.79 -18.42 4.88
CA TYR A 83 -14.71 -17.30 4.79
C TYR A 83 -14.05 -16.00 4.33
N ALA A 84 -12.71 -15.92 4.29
CA ALA A 84 -12.00 -14.68 4.02
C ALA A 84 -12.37 -14.09 2.64
N LEU A 85 -12.19 -14.86 1.55
CA LEU A 85 -12.47 -14.35 0.20
C LEU A 85 -13.94 -13.92 0.00
N PRO A 86 -14.97 -14.71 0.39
CA PRO A 86 -16.35 -14.26 0.34
C PRO A 86 -16.63 -12.97 1.13
N LEU A 87 -16.08 -12.86 2.34
CA LEU A 87 -16.26 -11.67 3.19
C LEU A 87 -15.63 -10.43 2.58
N LEU A 88 -14.44 -10.55 1.97
CA LEU A 88 -13.76 -9.42 1.31
C LEU A 88 -14.41 -9.07 -0.05
N ALA A 89 -14.93 -10.07 -0.78
CA ALA A 89 -15.59 -9.85 -2.06
C ALA A 89 -16.96 -9.18 -1.91
N ALA A 90 -17.69 -9.44 -0.83
CA ALA A 90 -19.02 -8.88 -0.59
C ALA A 90 -19.06 -7.33 -0.66
N PRO A 91 -18.29 -6.56 0.13
CA PRO A 91 -18.31 -5.09 0.05
C PRO A 91 -17.77 -4.56 -1.30
N ALA A 92 -16.83 -5.27 -1.93
CA ALA A 92 -16.32 -4.90 -3.25
C ALA A 92 -17.41 -5.01 -4.34
N LEU A 93 -18.18 -6.11 -4.34
CA LEU A 93 -19.29 -6.34 -5.26
C LEU A 93 -20.48 -5.40 -4.99
N VAL A 94 -20.83 -5.21 -3.71
CA VAL A 94 -21.88 -4.27 -3.29
C VAL A 94 -21.53 -2.85 -3.73
N GLY A 95 -20.30 -2.40 -3.49
CA GLY A 95 -19.86 -1.08 -3.93
C GLY A 95 -19.82 -0.96 -5.45
N ALA A 96 -19.36 -1.99 -6.18
CA ALA A 96 -19.37 -1.99 -7.64
C ALA A 96 -20.79 -1.85 -8.21
N GLY A 97 -21.80 -2.45 -7.58
CA GLY A 97 -23.21 -2.30 -7.95
C GLY A 97 -23.77 -0.89 -7.68
N GLN A 98 -23.25 -0.19 -6.68
CA GLN A 98 -23.66 1.17 -6.32
C GLN A 98 -22.96 2.25 -7.17
N MET A 99 -21.80 1.95 -7.78
CA MET A 99 -21.06 2.95 -8.53
C MET A 99 -21.80 3.39 -9.81
N PRO A 100 -21.94 4.71 -10.06
CA PRO A 100 -22.63 5.23 -11.24
C PRO A 100 -21.85 4.99 -12.54
N ARG A 101 -20.52 4.87 -12.43
CA ARG A 101 -19.57 4.61 -13.52
C ARG A 101 -18.41 3.78 -13.01
N ASP A 102 -17.64 3.18 -13.91
CA ASP A 102 -16.35 2.54 -13.57
C ASP A 102 -16.45 1.41 -12.54
N ARG A 103 -17.60 0.72 -12.51
CA ARG A 103 -17.96 -0.35 -11.58
C ARG A 103 -16.91 -1.44 -11.46
N VAL A 104 -16.38 -1.89 -12.60
CA VAL A 104 -15.35 -2.94 -12.65
C VAL A 104 -14.05 -2.45 -12.01
N ILE A 105 -13.66 -1.20 -12.30
CA ILE A 105 -12.45 -0.62 -11.70
C ILE A 105 -12.61 -0.49 -10.19
N TYR A 106 -13.76 0.02 -9.73
CA TYR A 106 -14.07 0.05 -8.31
C TYR A 106 -13.95 -1.34 -7.68
N GLY A 107 -14.63 -2.34 -8.24
CA GLY A 107 -14.67 -3.69 -7.68
C GLY A 107 -13.29 -4.33 -7.58
N VAL A 108 -12.47 -4.20 -8.63
CA VAL A 108 -11.10 -4.74 -8.66
C VAL A 108 -10.21 -4.03 -7.65
N TYR A 109 -10.23 -2.69 -7.59
CA TYR A 109 -9.41 -1.95 -6.62
C TYR A 109 -9.87 -2.17 -5.18
N ALA A 110 -11.18 -2.18 -4.93
CA ALA A 110 -11.73 -2.46 -3.60
C ALA A 110 -11.31 -3.85 -3.14
N LEU A 111 -11.47 -4.88 -3.98
CA LEU A 111 -11.02 -6.23 -3.64
C LEU A 111 -9.51 -6.28 -3.39
N ALA A 112 -8.71 -5.63 -4.22
CA ALA A 112 -7.25 -5.55 -4.07
C ALA A 112 -6.85 -4.90 -2.73
N ILE A 113 -7.48 -3.79 -2.35
CA ILE A 113 -7.28 -3.12 -1.05
C ILE A 113 -7.61 -4.09 0.10
N LEU A 114 -8.75 -4.77 0.01
CA LEU A 114 -9.25 -5.63 1.09
C LEU A 114 -8.42 -6.90 1.26
N VAL A 115 -8.00 -7.51 0.15
CA VAL A 115 -7.10 -8.67 0.14
C VAL A 115 -5.73 -8.27 0.70
N ALA A 116 -5.19 -7.11 0.31
CA ALA A 116 -3.94 -6.61 0.86
C ALA A 116 -4.04 -6.34 2.38
N GLY A 117 -5.12 -5.71 2.83
CA GLY A 117 -5.37 -5.42 4.25
C GLY A 117 -5.48 -6.67 5.11
N TYR A 118 -6.33 -7.62 4.69
CA TYR A 118 -6.44 -8.94 5.33
C TYR A 118 -5.08 -9.66 5.32
N GLY A 119 -4.43 -9.68 4.16
CA GLY A 119 -3.17 -10.36 3.97
C GLY A 119 -2.05 -9.82 4.83
N LEU A 120 -1.90 -8.49 4.97
CA LEU A 120 -0.93 -7.89 5.88
C LEU A 120 -1.21 -8.30 7.34
N ALA A 121 -2.48 -8.26 7.76
CA ALA A 121 -2.86 -8.64 9.12
C ALA A 121 -2.57 -10.12 9.42
N SER A 122 -2.90 -11.02 8.51
CA SER A 122 -2.57 -12.45 8.63
C SER A 122 -1.07 -12.69 8.54
N PHE A 123 -0.38 -12.03 7.62
CA PHE A 123 1.08 -12.15 7.45
C PHE A 123 1.84 -11.78 8.74
N ARG A 124 1.35 -10.76 9.47
CA ARG A 124 1.91 -10.40 10.78
C ARG A 124 1.74 -11.49 11.83
N VAL A 125 0.66 -12.26 11.77
CA VAL A 125 0.39 -13.38 12.70
C VAL A 125 1.25 -14.58 12.31
N ASP A 126 1.27 -14.94 11.04
CA ASP A 126 1.89 -16.16 10.54
C ASP A 126 3.42 -16.07 10.51
N TYR A 127 3.97 -14.91 10.15
CA TYR A 127 5.41 -14.72 9.95
C TYR A 127 6.03 -13.77 10.98
N GLY A 128 5.22 -13.07 11.77
CA GLY A 128 5.72 -12.19 12.83
C GLY A 128 6.22 -10.83 12.33
N MET A 129 6.78 -10.06 13.26
CA MET A 129 7.11 -8.66 13.04
C MET A 129 8.26 -8.45 12.04
N VAL A 130 9.29 -9.29 12.10
CA VAL A 130 10.53 -9.11 11.32
C VAL A 130 10.25 -9.12 9.82
N TRP A 131 9.46 -10.08 9.35
CA TRP A 131 9.09 -10.18 7.93
C TRP A 131 8.17 -9.05 7.47
N LEU A 132 7.29 -8.55 8.35
CA LEU A 132 6.48 -7.39 8.01
C LEU A 132 7.31 -6.11 7.92
N ILE A 133 8.28 -5.93 8.84
CA ILE A 133 9.23 -4.81 8.78
C ILE A 133 10.08 -4.90 7.51
N TRP A 134 10.53 -6.10 7.12
CA TRP A 134 11.24 -6.30 5.86
C TRP A 134 10.43 -5.81 4.66
N LEU A 135 9.16 -6.21 4.53
CA LEU A 135 8.28 -5.77 3.46
C LEU A 135 8.16 -4.25 3.41
N VAL A 136 7.93 -3.62 4.57
CA VAL A 136 7.82 -2.16 4.68
C VAL A 136 9.14 -1.47 4.31
N LEU A 137 10.29 -1.99 4.77
CA LEU A 137 11.60 -1.44 4.43
C LEU A 137 11.93 -1.57 2.94
N VAL A 138 11.53 -2.67 2.29
CA VAL A 138 11.68 -2.82 0.83
C VAL A 138 10.93 -1.73 0.08
N VAL A 139 9.68 -1.45 0.46
CA VAL A 139 8.87 -0.38 -0.15
C VAL A 139 9.48 0.99 0.12
N ILE A 140 9.82 1.30 1.37
CA ILE A 140 10.42 2.61 1.73
C ILE A 140 11.76 2.82 1.00
N ALA A 141 12.63 1.81 0.98
CA ALA A 141 13.91 1.90 0.28
C ALA A 141 13.71 2.11 -1.22
N THR A 142 12.74 1.41 -1.82
CA THR A 142 12.38 1.57 -3.24
C THR A 142 12.00 3.00 -3.57
N ASP A 143 11.14 3.62 -2.76
CA ASP A 143 10.67 4.99 -2.97
C ASP A 143 11.78 6.03 -2.77
N VAL A 144 12.56 5.87 -1.70
CA VAL A 144 13.65 6.79 -1.37
C VAL A 144 14.75 6.72 -2.43
N ALA A 145 15.24 5.52 -2.75
CA ALA A 145 16.27 5.34 -3.77
C ALA A 145 15.77 5.77 -5.15
N GLY A 146 14.54 5.42 -5.50
CA GLY A 146 13.94 5.80 -6.78
C GLY A 146 13.75 7.31 -6.93
N TYR A 147 13.36 8.00 -5.86
CA TYR A 147 13.24 9.46 -5.85
C TYR A 147 14.58 10.15 -6.04
N PHE A 148 15.60 9.78 -5.25
CA PHE A 148 16.92 10.42 -5.32
C PHE A 148 17.63 10.12 -6.62
N ALA A 149 17.71 8.84 -7.03
CA ALA A 149 18.34 8.47 -8.30
C ALA A 149 17.61 9.07 -9.49
N GLY A 150 16.28 9.06 -9.50
CA GLY A 150 15.50 9.66 -10.57
C GLY A 150 15.69 11.18 -10.68
N ARG A 151 15.92 11.87 -9.55
CA ARG A 151 16.18 13.31 -9.52
C ARG A 151 17.62 13.68 -9.89
N PHE A 152 18.62 12.93 -9.42
CA PHE A 152 20.03 13.25 -9.64
C PHE A 152 20.55 12.71 -10.98
N ILE A 153 20.19 11.48 -11.35
CA ILE A 153 20.66 10.84 -12.58
C ILE A 153 19.76 11.24 -13.76
N GLY A 154 18.45 11.34 -13.55
CA GLY A 154 17.50 11.68 -14.62
C GLY A 154 17.39 10.57 -15.66
N GLY A 155 17.21 10.94 -16.94
CA GLY A 155 17.11 9.98 -18.05
C GLY A 155 15.68 9.68 -18.51
N PRO A 156 15.49 8.61 -19.32
CA PRO A 156 14.23 8.35 -19.99
C PRO A 156 13.11 8.06 -18.98
N LYS A 157 11.92 8.57 -19.29
CA LYS A 157 10.72 8.37 -18.47
C LYS A 157 10.23 6.93 -18.59
N PHE A 158 9.87 6.34 -17.46
CA PHE A 158 9.37 4.97 -17.40
C PHE A 158 8.00 4.86 -18.09
N TRP A 159 7.07 5.76 -17.75
CA TRP A 159 5.72 5.78 -18.35
C TRP A 159 5.14 7.20 -18.44
N PRO A 160 5.50 7.99 -19.47
CA PRO A 160 5.15 9.41 -19.56
C PRO A 160 3.66 9.74 -19.42
N ARG A 161 2.79 8.88 -20.00
CA ARG A 161 1.33 9.09 -20.02
C ARG A 161 0.66 8.97 -18.65
N VAL A 162 1.18 8.12 -17.78
CA VAL A 162 0.58 7.79 -16.48
C VAL A 162 1.35 8.45 -15.34
N SER A 163 2.67 8.31 -15.34
CA SER A 163 3.56 8.86 -14.31
C SER A 163 4.72 9.64 -14.95
N PRO A 164 4.52 10.92 -15.31
CA PRO A 164 5.50 11.73 -16.03
C PRO A 164 6.77 12.03 -15.22
N LYS A 165 6.74 11.82 -13.89
CA LYS A 165 7.88 12.09 -13.01
C LYS A 165 8.83 10.89 -12.88
N LYS A 166 8.36 9.65 -13.07
CA LYS A 166 9.18 8.43 -12.90
C LYS A 166 10.15 8.22 -14.06
N THR A 167 11.41 7.90 -13.74
CA THR A 167 12.50 7.60 -14.68
C THR A 167 12.98 6.17 -14.52
N TRP A 168 13.53 5.58 -15.59
CA TRP A 168 14.15 4.25 -15.54
C TRP A 168 15.31 4.16 -14.54
N SER A 169 16.12 5.21 -14.43
CA SER A 169 17.18 5.31 -13.42
C SER A 169 16.66 5.15 -12.00
N GLY A 170 15.53 5.81 -11.68
CA GLY A 170 14.86 5.68 -10.39
C GLY A 170 14.30 4.27 -10.18
N THR A 171 13.65 3.70 -11.20
CA THR A 171 13.12 2.33 -11.15
C THR A 171 14.21 1.32 -10.80
N VAL A 172 15.34 1.35 -11.51
CA VAL A 172 16.47 0.43 -11.32
C VAL A 172 17.15 0.65 -9.97
N ALA A 173 17.33 1.91 -9.54
CA ALA A 173 17.87 2.20 -8.21
C ALA A 173 16.97 1.64 -7.10
N GLY A 174 15.64 1.71 -7.27
CA GLY A 174 14.68 1.06 -6.40
C GLY A 174 14.94 -0.44 -6.28
N TRP A 175 15.10 -1.15 -7.41
CA TRP A 175 15.38 -2.60 -7.42
C TRP A 175 16.71 -2.93 -6.74
N VAL A 176 17.77 -2.18 -7.02
CA VAL A 176 19.07 -2.37 -6.36
C VAL A 176 18.95 -2.17 -4.85
N SER A 177 18.27 -1.10 -4.41
CA SER A 177 18.05 -0.84 -2.99
C SER A 177 17.26 -1.96 -2.29
N ALA A 178 16.23 -2.49 -2.96
CA ALA A 178 15.44 -3.59 -2.44
C ALA A 178 16.27 -4.88 -2.33
N ALA A 179 17.09 -5.19 -3.34
CA ALA A 179 18.02 -6.32 -3.28
C ALA A 179 19.00 -6.19 -2.11
N LEU A 180 19.50 -4.98 -1.84
CA LEU A 180 20.36 -4.72 -0.68
C LEU A 180 19.63 -4.94 0.65
N ILE A 181 18.38 -4.49 0.78
CA ILE A 181 17.56 -4.78 1.97
C ILE A 181 17.39 -6.29 2.15
N GLY A 182 17.05 -7.03 1.08
CA GLY A 182 16.98 -8.49 1.12
C GLY A 182 18.31 -9.13 1.54
N ALA A 183 19.43 -8.67 1.00
CA ALA A 183 20.76 -9.18 1.36
C ALA A 183 21.15 -8.89 2.82
N ILE A 184 20.75 -7.72 3.37
CA ILE A 184 20.94 -7.40 4.79
C ILE A 184 20.14 -8.36 5.67
N PHE A 185 18.90 -8.69 5.30
CA PHE A 185 18.08 -9.64 6.07
C PHE A 185 18.65 -11.06 6.05
N LEU A 186 19.44 -11.45 5.04
CA LEU A 186 20.14 -12.73 5.03
C LEU A 186 21.22 -12.86 6.12
N THR A 187 21.73 -11.76 6.67
CA THR A 187 22.83 -11.83 7.65
C THR A 187 22.35 -12.22 9.05
N PHE A 188 21.07 -12.07 9.35
CA PHE A 188 20.47 -12.33 10.66
C PHE A 188 19.17 -13.15 10.62
N THR A 189 18.78 -13.69 9.46
CA THR A 189 17.63 -14.60 9.32
C THR A 189 18.04 -15.89 8.61
N ASN A 190 17.23 -16.94 8.70
CA ASN A 190 17.47 -18.17 7.93
C ASN A 190 16.84 -18.12 6.52
N ALA A 191 16.63 -16.94 5.94
CA ALA A 191 16.07 -16.82 4.60
C ALA A 191 16.89 -17.59 3.56
N GLY A 192 16.18 -18.10 2.56
CA GLY A 192 16.82 -18.64 1.37
C GLY A 192 17.59 -17.55 0.61
N ARG A 193 18.59 -17.97 -0.17
CA ARG A 193 19.42 -17.06 -1.00
C ARG A 193 18.62 -16.32 -2.09
N ASP A 194 17.36 -16.69 -2.27
CA ASP A 194 16.39 -16.06 -3.14
C ASP A 194 15.81 -14.75 -2.57
N LEU A 195 15.96 -14.46 -1.27
CA LEU A 195 15.38 -13.27 -0.64
C LEU A 195 15.69 -11.94 -1.35
N PRO A 196 16.93 -11.65 -1.83
CA PRO A 196 17.20 -10.43 -2.59
C PRO A 196 16.37 -10.34 -3.88
N TRP A 197 16.16 -11.46 -4.58
CA TRP A 197 15.35 -11.52 -5.79
C TRP A 197 13.87 -11.32 -5.50
N ILE A 198 13.39 -11.89 -4.38
CA ILE A 198 12.03 -11.63 -3.89
C ILE A 198 11.87 -10.14 -3.57
N SER A 199 12.84 -9.51 -2.89
CA SER A 199 12.81 -8.08 -2.61
C SER A 199 12.75 -7.23 -3.88
N VAL A 200 13.47 -7.61 -4.95
CA VAL A 200 13.34 -6.94 -6.27
C VAL A 200 11.94 -7.10 -6.84
N ALA A 201 11.36 -8.30 -6.77
CA ALA A 201 10.00 -8.54 -7.26
C ALA A 201 8.96 -7.70 -6.49
N LEU A 202 9.09 -7.59 -5.16
CA LEU A 202 8.24 -6.74 -4.33
C LEU A 202 8.43 -5.25 -4.63
N SER A 203 9.66 -4.81 -4.86
CA SER A 203 9.97 -3.45 -5.31
C SER A 203 9.28 -3.12 -6.63
N PHE A 204 9.34 -4.04 -7.60
CA PHE A 204 8.63 -3.90 -8.86
C PHE A 204 7.11 -3.83 -8.65
N ALA A 205 6.53 -4.72 -7.83
CA ALA A 205 5.11 -4.71 -7.53
C ALA A 205 4.66 -3.42 -6.83
N SER A 206 5.48 -2.88 -5.92
CA SER A 206 5.26 -1.56 -5.32
C SER A 206 5.20 -0.47 -6.37
N GLN A 207 6.19 -0.41 -7.28
CA GLN A 207 6.18 0.57 -8.36
C GLN A 207 4.97 0.44 -9.29
N MET A 208 4.49 -0.79 -9.53
CA MET A 208 3.27 -1.04 -10.30
C MET A 208 2.02 -0.59 -9.55
N GLY A 209 1.97 -0.74 -8.23
CA GLY A 209 0.92 -0.18 -7.37
C GLY A 209 0.75 1.32 -7.58
N ASP A 210 1.83 2.08 -7.47
CA ASP A 210 1.79 3.54 -7.70
C ASP A 210 1.36 3.91 -9.13
N VAL A 211 1.78 3.12 -10.12
CA VAL A 211 1.41 3.37 -11.53
C VAL A 211 -0.07 3.10 -11.74
N ALA A 212 -0.60 2.03 -11.15
CA ALA A 212 -2.02 1.71 -11.16
C ALA A 212 -2.82 2.83 -10.48
N GLU A 213 -2.40 3.28 -9.29
CA GLU A 213 -3.02 4.39 -8.56
C GLU A 213 -3.00 5.69 -9.39
N SER A 214 -1.84 6.03 -9.97
CA SER A 214 -1.71 7.20 -10.84
C SER A 214 -2.64 7.11 -12.05
N ALA A 215 -2.80 5.93 -12.66
CA ALA A 215 -3.71 5.73 -13.79
C ALA A 215 -5.18 5.92 -13.38
N LEU A 216 -5.57 5.41 -12.21
CA LEU A 216 -6.89 5.61 -11.65
C LEU A 216 -7.20 7.10 -11.47
N LYS A 217 -6.29 7.85 -10.85
CA LYS A 217 -6.47 9.30 -10.65
C LYS A 217 -6.63 10.07 -11.96
N ARG A 218 -5.83 9.74 -12.99
CA ARG A 218 -5.97 10.34 -14.33
C ARG A 218 -7.32 10.05 -14.96
N ARG A 219 -7.84 8.83 -14.81
CA ARG A 219 -9.16 8.46 -15.31
C ARG A 219 -10.29 9.20 -14.59
N MET A 220 -10.12 9.50 -13.30
CA MET A 220 -11.09 10.26 -12.51
C MET A 220 -10.92 11.78 -12.64
N GLY A 221 -9.88 12.26 -13.34
CA GLY A 221 -9.61 13.69 -13.51
C GLY A 221 -9.14 14.40 -12.23
N VAL A 222 -8.68 13.64 -11.23
CA VAL A 222 -8.19 14.16 -9.94
C VAL A 222 -6.67 14.02 -9.84
N LYS A 223 -6.06 14.80 -8.94
CA LYS A 223 -4.60 14.75 -8.70
C LYS A 223 -4.23 13.95 -7.45
N ASP A 224 -5.03 14.10 -6.40
CA ASP A 224 -4.86 13.45 -5.09
C ASP A 224 -6.15 12.67 -4.78
N SER A 225 -6.05 11.55 -4.06
CA SER A 225 -7.21 10.67 -3.82
C SER A 225 -8.23 11.26 -2.84
N SER A 226 -7.74 12.04 -1.88
CA SER A 226 -8.57 12.84 -0.95
C SER A 226 -7.76 13.98 -0.33
N SER A 227 -8.38 14.74 0.57
CA SER A 227 -7.71 15.72 1.44
C SER A 227 -7.69 15.28 2.90
N LEU A 228 -7.73 13.96 3.16
CA LEU A 228 -7.86 13.39 4.50
C LEU A 228 -6.64 13.66 5.38
N LEU A 229 -5.43 13.61 4.80
CA LEU A 229 -4.19 13.87 5.50
C LEU A 229 -3.71 15.30 5.21
N PRO A 230 -3.73 16.21 6.20
CA PRO A 230 -3.26 17.57 6.02
C PRO A 230 -1.83 17.61 5.46
N GLY A 231 -1.65 18.24 4.30
CA GLY A 231 -0.37 18.33 3.61
C GLY A 231 0.07 17.10 2.82
N HIS A 232 -0.64 15.97 2.89
CA HIS A 232 -0.24 14.69 2.28
C HIS A 232 -1.19 14.10 1.24
N GLY A 233 -2.37 14.66 1.05
CA GLY A 233 -3.36 14.11 0.13
C GLY A 233 -4.17 13.00 0.80
N GLY A 234 -4.45 11.92 0.08
CA GLY A 234 -5.20 10.80 0.63
C GLY A 234 -4.33 9.66 1.15
N LEU A 235 -4.98 8.73 1.83
CA LEU A 235 -4.36 7.53 2.36
C LEU A 235 -3.98 6.56 1.24
N LEU A 236 -4.79 6.46 0.19
CA LEU A 236 -4.49 5.65 -0.99
C LEU A 236 -3.20 6.11 -1.70
N ASP A 237 -2.94 7.43 -1.75
CA ASP A 237 -1.69 8.01 -2.29
C ASP A 237 -0.42 7.61 -1.49
N ARG A 238 -0.58 7.03 -0.29
CA ARG A 238 0.52 6.69 0.63
C ARG A 238 0.73 5.19 0.77
N PHE A 239 -0.29 4.41 0.46
CA PHE A 239 -0.31 2.97 0.64
C PHE A 239 -0.45 2.21 -0.69
N ASP A 240 -0.44 2.89 -1.84
CA ASP A 240 -0.46 2.30 -3.18
C ASP A 240 0.74 1.39 -3.46
N GLY A 241 1.95 1.87 -3.16
CA GLY A 241 3.16 1.07 -3.26
C GLY A 241 3.15 -0.13 -2.30
N LEU A 242 2.71 0.07 -1.06
CA LEU A 242 2.59 -1.02 -0.09
C LEU A 242 1.52 -2.04 -0.51
N LEU A 243 0.40 -1.59 -1.08
CA LEU A 243 -0.66 -2.44 -1.58
C LEU A 243 -0.15 -3.34 -2.71
N GLY A 244 0.57 -2.78 -3.68
CA GLY A 244 1.17 -3.55 -4.75
C GLY A 244 2.13 -4.62 -4.23
N ALA A 245 3.04 -4.24 -3.33
CA ALA A 245 3.98 -5.17 -2.71
C ALA A 245 3.28 -6.24 -1.85
N ALA A 246 2.27 -5.86 -1.06
CA ALA A 246 1.53 -6.79 -0.20
C ALA A 246 0.81 -7.87 -1.02
N LEU A 247 0.15 -7.50 -2.12
CA LEU A 247 -0.52 -8.47 -2.99
C LEU A 247 0.46 -9.48 -3.59
N LEU A 248 1.61 -9.01 -4.07
CA LEU A 248 2.64 -9.93 -4.58
C LEU A 248 3.19 -10.80 -3.44
N MET A 249 3.41 -10.24 -2.25
CA MET A 249 3.91 -10.98 -1.10
C MET A 249 2.98 -12.13 -0.72
N LEU A 250 1.66 -11.93 -0.76
CA LEU A 250 0.69 -12.99 -0.50
C LEU A 250 0.80 -14.14 -1.50
N LEU A 251 1.05 -13.84 -2.78
CA LEU A 251 1.26 -14.87 -3.80
C LEU A 251 2.58 -15.62 -3.57
N VAL A 252 3.66 -14.89 -3.27
CA VAL A 252 4.98 -15.47 -2.98
C VAL A 252 4.90 -16.38 -1.75
N ALA A 253 4.18 -15.98 -0.71
CA ALA A 253 4.00 -16.78 0.51
C ALA A 253 3.29 -18.13 0.27
N GLN A 254 2.57 -18.31 -0.84
CA GLN A 254 1.98 -19.60 -1.20
C GLN A 254 2.97 -20.56 -1.86
N ILE A 255 4.10 -20.05 -2.35
CA ILE A 255 5.05 -20.79 -3.20
C ILE A 255 6.41 -20.95 -2.50
N VAL A 256 6.81 -19.94 -1.72
CA VAL A 256 8.10 -19.88 -1.05
C VAL A 256 7.90 -20.10 0.45
N TYR A 257 8.67 -21.04 1.01
CA TYR A 257 8.75 -21.21 2.45
C TYR A 257 9.45 -20.00 3.07
N VAL A 258 8.73 -19.20 3.87
CA VAL A 258 9.30 -18.09 4.62
C VAL A 258 9.85 -18.66 5.94
N PRO A 259 11.18 -18.66 6.15
CA PRO A 259 11.78 -19.40 7.25
C PRO A 259 11.78 -18.61 8.58
N GLU A 260 12.02 -19.35 9.65
CA GLU A 260 12.12 -18.82 11.02
C GLU A 260 13.31 -17.86 11.19
N VAL A 261 13.10 -16.80 11.97
CA VAL A 261 14.14 -15.84 12.37
C VAL A 261 14.97 -16.44 13.50
N ARG A 262 16.29 -16.56 13.32
CA ARG A 262 17.22 -16.85 14.42
C ARG A 262 17.58 -15.53 15.09
N PHE A 263 17.32 -15.43 16.38
CA PHE A 263 17.91 -14.40 17.24
C PHE A 263 19.17 -14.95 17.89
#